data_AF-A0A8B6CU54-F1
#
_entry.id   AF-A0A8B6CU54-F1
#
_cell.length_a   1.000
_cell.length_b   1.000
_cell.length_c   1.000
_cell.angle_alpha   90.00
_cell.angle_beta   90.00
_cell.angle_gamma   90.00
#
_symmetry.space_group_name_H-M   'P 1'
#
loop_
_entity.id
_entity.type
_entity.pdbx_description
1 polymer ?
#
loop_
_entity_poly.entity_id
_entity_poly.type
_entity_poly.pdbx_seq_one_letter_code
_entity_poly.pdbx_strand_id
1 'polypeptide(L)'
;MDNSRKMSVLRGSLDNLPALNSRVVRIFISSTFTDTYEERNMLMEDVYPKIKAHCKEKHGLEFQVIDMRWGVPEEASDDHMSSLLCLQEIYNCQKVSTGPSFVTFLNQKHGYRPLPLTIVSSEYNLLVQTLIDSGEDSALLVKWYKEDLNAVPPVHVLQPISATIPDYKSKTPAEKWKEWQPIYNTLGQKLRLSSQICFENKKLNEEDKLKYFMSVTEEEIIAGLLKLPGNASEQCLCFIRLFEDIDLNDKVAPRFIDMVEIGKDDKSEKLRIIDEEAQKILEKLRDEKVANKIKDKKTSWSK
;
A
#
# COMPACT_ATOMS: atom_id res chain seq x y z
N MET A 1 -28.86 -26.82 -15.51
CA MET A 1 -28.18 -27.30 -14.29
C MET A 1 -28.42 -28.80 -14.20
N ASP A 2 -27.37 -29.60 -14.31
CA ASP A 2 -27.43 -31.07 -14.29
C ASP A 2 -27.96 -31.62 -12.94
N ASN A 3 -28.86 -32.60 -12.99
CA ASN A 3 -29.51 -33.22 -11.82
C ASN A 3 -28.51 -33.94 -10.92
N SER A 4 -27.42 -34.45 -11.50
CA SER A 4 -26.31 -35.10 -10.76
C SER A 4 -25.66 -34.14 -9.77
N ARG A 5 -25.41 -32.89 -10.20
CA ARG A 5 -24.75 -31.85 -9.39
C ARG A 5 -25.58 -31.43 -8.18
N LYS A 6 -26.90 -31.33 -8.32
CA LYS A 6 -27.81 -31.03 -7.20
C LYS A 6 -27.81 -32.14 -6.15
N MET A 7 -27.81 -33.40 -6.59
CA MET A 7 -27.77 -34.55 -5.68
C MET A 7 -26.44 -34.65 -4.94
N SER A 8 -25.31 -34.27 -5.55
CA SER A 8 -24.02 -34.20 -4.86
C SER A 8 -24.01 -33.17 -3.73
N VAL A 9 -24.57 -31.98 -3.97
CA VAL A 9 -24.69 -30.93 -2.94
C VAL A 9 -25.60 -31.39 -1.79
N LEU A 10 -26.75 -32.02 -2.10
CA LEU A 10 -27.66 -32.56 -1.08
C LEU A 10 -27.06 -33.71 -0.27
N ARG A 11 -26.03 -34.39 -0.80
CA ARG A 11 -25.25 -35.43 -0.12
C ARG A 11 -24.05 -34.88 0.66
N GLY A 12 -23.89 -33.56 0.71
CA GLY A 12 -22.84 -32.89 1.49
C GLY A 12 -21.51 -32.67 0.74
N SER A 13 -21.44 -32.92 -0.57
CA SER A 13 -20.26 -32.54 -1.36
C SER A 13 -20.28 -31.04 -1.67
N LEU A 14 -19.21 -30.35 -1.28
CA LEU A 14 -18.97 -28.93 -1.58
C LEU A 14 -18.09 -28.75 -2.83
N ASP A 15 -17.79 -29.84 -3.52
CA ASP A 15 -16.96 -29.83 -4.73
C ASP A 15 -17.79 -29.36 -5.92
N ASN A 16 -17.19 -28.55 -6.79
CA ASN A 16 -17.86 -28.03 -7.99
C ASN A 16 -19.20 -27.35 -7.68
N LEU A 17 -19.27 -26.47 -6.68
CA LEU A 17 -20.46 -25.64 -6.48
C LEU A 17 -20.71 -24.71 -7.69
N PRO A 18 -21.96 -24.32 -7.98
CA PRO A 18 -22.24 -23.31 -8.99
C PRO A 18 -21.57 -21.99 -8.60
N ALA A 19 -21.09 -21.23 -9.59
CA ALA A 19 -20.65 -19.86 -9.33
C ALA A 19 -21.84 -19.08 -8.72
N LEU A 20 -21.60 -18.46 -7.57
CA LEU A 20 -22.55 -17.51 -7.01
C LEU A 20 -22.66 -16.35 -7.98
N ASN A 21 -23.86 -16.09 -8.51
CA ASN A 21 -24.12 -14.87 -9.27
C ASN A 21 -24.09 -13.70 -8.28
N SER A 22 -22.92 -13.10 -8.11
CA SER A 22 -22.82 -11.85 -7.35
C SER A 22 -23.62 -10.77 -8.08
N ARG A 23 -24.36 -9.98 -7.31
CA ARG A 23 -25.06 -8.78 -7.79
C ARG A 23 -24.38 -7.51 -7.29
N VAL A 24 -23.10 -7.61 -6.97
CA VAL A 24 -22.33 -6.52 -6.36
C VAL A 24 -21.20 -6.13 -7.30
N VAL A 25 -21.08 -4.83 -7.57
CA VAL A 25 -19.88 -4.21 -8.13
C VAL A 25 -19.15 -3.58 -6.94
N ARG A 26 -18.05 -4.19 -6.52
CA ARG A 26 -17.26 -3.76 -5.35
C ARG A 26 -15.85 -3.39 -5.79
N ILE A 27 -15.54 -2.10 -5.75
CA ILE A 27 -14.25 -1.59 -6.21
C ILE A 27 -13.39 -1.12 -5.05
N PHE A 28 -12.10 -1.49 -5.06
CA PHE A 28 -11.10 -0.90 -4.18
C PHE A 28 -10.43 0.30 -4.85
N ILE A 29 -10.27 1.43 -4.13
CA ILE A 29 -9.62 2.64 -4.64
C ILE A 29 -8.23 2.81 -4.02
N SER A 30 -7.21 2.53 -4.83
CA SER A 30 -5.78 2.72 -4.51
C SER A 30 -5.29 4.10 -4.99
N SER A 31 -4.73 4.90 -4.09
CA SER A 31 -3.96 6.12 -4.44
C SER A 31 -3.18 6.63 -3.24
N THR A 32 -2.27 7.58 -3.45
CA THR A 32 -1.70 8.30 -2.31
C THR A 32 -2.69 9.33 -1.76
N PHE A 33 -2.56 9.70 -0.48
CA PHE A 33 -3.55 10.53 0.21
C PHE A 33 -3.61 11.98 -0.27
N THR A 34 -2.48 12.57 -0.65
CA THR A 34 -2.35 14.02 -0.81
C THR A 34 -2.51 14.48 -2.25
N ASP A 35 -2.07 13.67 -3.20
CA ASP A 35 -2.03 14.01 -4.62
C ASP A 35 -3.35 13.74 -5.36
N THR A 36 -4.34 13.17 -4.68
CA THR A 36 -5.69 12.85 -5.22
C THR A 36 -6.82 13.30 -4.29
N TYR A 37 -6.52 14.19 -3.35
CA TYR A 37 -7.46 14.63 -2.33
C TYR A 37 -8.74 15.23 -2.94
N GLU A 38 -8.58 16.15 -3.90
CA GLU A 38 -9.72 16.81 -4.55
C GLU A 38 -10.53 15.84 -5.40
N GLU A 39 -9.86 14.97 -6.17
CA GLU A 39 -10.52 13.97 -7.02
C GLU A 39 -11.33 12.98 -6.18
N ARG A 40 -10.77 12.47 -5.08
CA ARG A 40 -11.48 11.52 -4.20
C ARG A 40 -12.68 12.15 -3.51
N ASN A 41 -12.57 13.40 -3.04
CA ASN A 41 -13.70 14.11 -2.44
C ASN A 41 -14.84 14.30 -3.44
N MET A 42 -14.52 14.76 -4.66
CA MET A 42 -15.52 14.90 -5.74
C MET A 42 -16.15 13.55 -6.11
N LEU A 43 -15.35 12.48 -6.17
CA LEU A 43 -15.87 11.14 -6.42
C LEU A 43 -16.87 10.70 -5.36
N MET A 44 -16.56 10.91 -4.08
CA MET A 44 -17.45 10.56 -2.97
C MET A 44 -18.72 11.39 -2.93
N GLU A 45 -18.62 12.70 -3.08
CA GLU A 45 -19.75 13.62 -2.94
C GLU A 45 -20.71 13.54 -4.14
N ASP A 46 -20.17 13.48 -5.36
CA ASP A 46 -20.97 13.67 -6.57
C ASP A 46 -21.09 12.43 -7.46
N VAL A 47 -20.04 11.62 -7.59
CA VAL A 47 -19.96 10.58 -8.63
C VAL A 47 -20.48 9.24 -8.14
N TYR A 48 -19.97 8.74 -7.01
CA TYR A 48 -20.36 7.44 -6.47
C TYR A 48 -21.87 7.33 -6.18
N PRO A 49 -22.57 8.37 -5.67
CA PRO A 49 -24.02 8.32 -5.51
C PRO A 49 -24.77 8.11 -6.84
N LYS A 50 -24.33 8.79 -7.91
CA LYS A 50 -24.93 8.69 -9.26
C LYS A 50 -24.69 7.30 -9.87
N ILE A 51 -23.47 6.77 -9.74
CA ILE A 51 -23.15 5.41 -10.18
C ILE A 51 -23.98 4.39 -9.40
N LYS A 52 -24.08 4.54 -8.09
CA LYS A 52 -24.87 3.65 -7.23
C LYS A 52 -26.35 3.64 -7.61
N ALA A 53 -26.94 4.80 -7.86
CA ALA A 53 -28.32 4.91 -8.35
C ALA A 53 -28.47 4.22 -9.71
N HIS A 54 -27.56 4.49 -10.65
CA HIS A 54 -27.59 3.89 -11.99
C HIS A 54 -27.48 2.35 -11.95
N CYS A 55 -26.51 1.81 -11.22
CA CYS A 55 -26.33 0.36 -11.04
C CYS A 55 -27.58 -0.30 -10.45
N LYS A 56 -28.18 0.33 -9.43
CA LYS A 56 -29.38 -0.18 -8.76
C LYS A 56 -30.60 -0.14 -9.67
N GLU A 57 -30.87 1.01 -10.29
CA GLU A 57 -32.09 1.25 -11.07
C GLU A 57 -32.10 0.55 -12.43
N LYS A 58 -30.96 0.52 -13.12
CA LYS A 58 -30.88 -0.03 -14.49
C LYS A 58 -30.50 -1.49 -14.52
N HIS A 59 -29.73 -1.97 -13.55
CA HIS A 59 -29.13 -3.30 -13.58
C HIS A 59 -29.46 -4.16 -12.36
N GLY A 60 -30.10 -3.60 -11.32
CA GLY A 60 -30.36 -4.32 -10.07
C GLY A 60 -29.07 -4.74 -9.35
N LEU A 61 -27.98 -4.00 -9.56
CA LEU A 61 -26.67 -4.23 -8.97
C LEU A 61 -26.46 -3.30 -7.77
N GLU A 62 -25.83 -3.83 -6.73
CA GLU A 62 -25.31 -3.04 -5.63
C GLU A 62 -23.92 -2.51 -5.98
N PHE A 63 -23.69 -1.20 -5.81
CA PHE A 63 -22.38 -0.58 -6.03
C PHE A 63 -21.76 -0.20 -4.68
N GLN A 64 -20.54 -0.66 -4.44
CA GLN A 64 -19.77 -0.44 -3.23
C GLN A 64 -18.36 0.04 -3.59
N VAL A 65 -17.92 1.10 -2.93
CA VAL A 65 -16.56 1.61 -3.04
C VAL A 65 -15.86 1.40 -1.72
N ILE A 66 -14.70 0.76 -1.78
CA ILE A 66 -13.81 0.56 -0.64
C ILE A 66 -12.67 1.54 -0.77
N ASP A 67 -12.69 2.52 0.13
CA ASP A 67 -11.71 3.58 0.26
C ASP A 67 -11.18 3.52 1.70
N MET A 68 -9.98 2.96 1.88
CA MET A 68 -9.37 2.79 3.21
C MET A 68 -8.90 4.12 3.82
N ARG A 69 -8.98 5.25 3.11
CA ARG A 69 -8.77 6.57 3.74
C ARG A 69 -9.86 6.86 4.76
N TRP A 70 -11.09 6.45 4.48
CA TRP A 70 -12.26 6.70 5.31
C TRP A 70 -12.68 5.40 5.98
N GLY A 71 -11.91 4.93 6.97
CA GLY A 71 -12.29 3.74 7.72
C GLY A 71 -11.17 2.87 8.27
N VAL A 72 -9.88 3.25 8.13
CA VAL A 72 -8.81 2.56 8.86
C VAL A 72 -8.95 2.86 10.35
N PRO A 73 -9.16 1.83 11.20
CA PRO A 73 -9.24 2.01 12.65
C PRO A 73 -7.93 2.57 13.20
N GLU A 74 -8.00 3.34 14.28
CA GLU A 74 -6.80 3.90 14.90
C GLU A 74 -5.87 2.79 15.42
N GLU A 75 -6.45 1.67 15.86
CA GLU A 75 -5.74 0.46 16.28
C GLU A 75 -4.86 -0.11 15.17
N ALA A 76 -5.30 -0.03 13.92
CA ALA A 76 -4.52 -0.51 12.79
C ALA A 76 -3.25 0.32 12.55
N SER A 77 -3.21 1.57 13.01
CA SER A 77 -1.99 2.39 13.00
C SER A 77 -1.04 2.02 14.13
N ASP A 78 -1.59 1.69 15.31
CA ASP A 78 -0.81 1.24 16.48
C ASP A 78 -0.13 -0.12 16.23
N ASP A 79 -0.85 -1.04 15.60
CA ASP A 79 -0.40 -2.40 15.30
C ASP A 79 0.29 -2.55 13.93
N HIS A 80 0.49 -1.45 13.19
CA HIS A 80 1.09 -1.44 11.84
C HIS A 80 0.34 -2.30 10.79
N MET A 81 -0.96 -2.49 10.99
CA MET A 81 -1.82 -3.40 10.20
C MET A 81 -2.44 -2.75 8.97
N SER A 82 -2.29 -1.43 8.78
CA SER A 82 -3.01 -0.69 7.72
C SER A 82 -2.82 -1.30 6.33
N SER A 83 -1.59 -1.67 5.94
CA SER A 83 -1.35 -2.28 4.63
C SER A 83 -2.00 -3.65 4.49
N LEU A 84 -1.96 -4.48 5.54
CA LEU A 84 -2.57 -5.81 5.52
C LEU A 84 -4.09 -5.73 5.35
N LEU A 85 -4.74 -4.75 6.00
CA LEU A 85 -6.17 -4.50 5.82
C LEU A 85 -6.50 -4.08 4.38
N CYS A 86 -5.68 -3.22 3.76
CA CYS A 86 -5.84 -2.87 2.35
C CYS A 86 -5.77 -4.11 1.45
N LEU A 87 -4.76 -4.97 1.64
CA LEU A 87 -4.57 -6.18 0.85
C LEU A 87 -5.74 -7.17 1.01
N GLN A 88 -6.26 -7.32 2.22
CA GLN A 88 -7.44 -8.16 2.49
C GLN A 88 -8.69 -7.62 1.78
N GLU A 89 -8.89 -6.30 1.80
CA GLU A 89 -10.02 -5.67 1.11
C GLU A 89 -9.92 -5.75 -0.41
N ILE A 90 -8.71 -5.63 -0.98
CA ILE A 90 -8.47 -5.87 -2.40
C ILE A 90 -8.88 -7.30 -2.78
N TYR A 91 -8.44 -8.30 -2.00
CA TYR A 91 -8.83 -9.69 -2.23
C TYR A 91 -10.35 -9.88 -2.14
N ASN A 92 -11.00 -9.25 -1.17
CA ASN A 92 -12.46 -9.28 -1.03
C ASN A 92 -13.16 -8.68 -2.26
N CYS A 93 -12.70 -7.53 -2.76
CA CYS A 93 -13.22 -6.91 -3.98
C CYS A 93 -13.06 -7.84 -5.19
N GLN A 94 -11.90 -8.45 -5.38
CA GLN A 94 -11.63 -9.39 -6.47
C GLN A 94 -12.53 -10.64 -6.40
N LYS A 95 -12.83 -11.11 -5.18
CA LYS A 95 -13.65 -12.30 -4.96
C LYS A 95 -15.14 -12.07 -5.20
N VAL A 96 -15.67 -10.90 -4.82
CA VAL A 96 -17.13 -10.65 -4.82
C VAL A 96 -17.61 -9.75 -5.94
N SER A 97 -16.74 -8.93 -6.53
CA SER A 97 -17.18 -7.96 -7.54
C SER A 97 -17.53 -8.63 -8.86
N THR A 98 -18.64 -8.20 -9.45
CA THR A 98 -19.02 -8.50 -10.83
C THR A 98 -18.53 -7.37 -11.72
N GLY A 99 -17.44 -7.59 -12.44
CA GLY A 99 -16.80 -6.59 -13.29
C GLY A 99 -15.56 -5.98 -12.63
N PRO A 100 -15.38 -4.65 -12.65
CA PRO A 100 -14.22 -4.00 -12.05
C PRO A 100 -14.13 -4.29 -10.55
N SER A 101 -12.93 -4.60 -10.07
CA SER A 101 -12.63 -4.85 -8.66
C SER A 101 -11.56 -3.92 -8.09
N PHE A 102 -10.77 -3.27 -8.96
CA PHE A 102 -9.66 -2.42 -8.56
C PHE A 102 -9.55 -1.16 -9.41
N VAL A 103 -9.41 -0.01 -8.77
CA VAL A 103 -9.15 1.27 -9.44
C VAL A 103 -7.94 1.90 -8.78
N THR A 104 -6.96 2.32 -9.57
CA THR A 104 -5.79 3.03 -9.06
C THR A 104 -5.62 4.40 -9.70
N PHE A 105 -5.25 5.38 -8.89
CA PHE A 105 -4.73 6.67 -9.32
C PHE A 105 -3.22 6.69 -9.04
N LEU A 106 -2.43 6.66 -10.10
CA LEU A 106 -0.98 6.52 -10.04
C LEU A 106 -0.31 7.74 -10.69
N ASN A 107 0.00 8.75 -9.88
CA ASN A 107 0.52 10.04 -10.36
C ASN A 107 2.06 10.12 -10.21
N GLN A 108 2.57 11.20 -9.59
CA GLN A 108 4.01 11.46 -9.37
C GLN A 108 4.46 11.27 -7.91
N LYS A 109 3.58 10.79 -7.05
CA LYS A 109 3.89 10.45 -5.67
C LYS A 109 3.91 8.94 -5.48
N HIS A 110 5.03 8.41 -5.00
CA HIS A 110 5.21 7.02 -4.59
C HIS A 110 4.50 6.77 -3.24
N GLY A 111 4.61 7.72 -2.31
CA GLY A 111 3.81 7.75 -1.10
C GLY A 111 4.46 7.12 0.14
N TYR A 112 3.61 6.71 1.09
CA TYR A 112 4.03 6.21 2.40
C TYR A 112 4.62 4.80 2.31
N ARG A 113 5.83 4.62 2.86
CA ARG A 113 6.61 3.38 2.82
C ARG A 113 6.67 2.72 4.21
N PRO A 114 5.71 1.84 4.56
CA PRO A 114 5.57 1.33 5.93
C PRO A 114 6.78 0.48 6.33
N LEU A 115 7.00 0.36 7.64
CA LEU A 115 7.90 -0.66 8.17
C LEU A 115 7.25 -2.05 7.95
N PRO A 116 8.01 -3.06 7.53
CA PRO A 116 7.47 -4.41 7.42
C PRO A 116 6.97 -4.91 8.77
N LEU A 117 5.71 -5.33 8.82
CA LEU A 117 5.09 -5.89 10.03
C LEU A 117 5.84 -7.14 10.51
N THR A 118 6.25 -8.00 9.56
CA THR A 118 6.99 -9.22 9.83
C THR A 118 8.18 -9.36 8.91
N ILE A 119 9.30 -9.84 9.43
CA ILE A 119 10.51 -10.18 8.67
C ILE A 119 10.87 -11.63 9.01
N VAL A 120 11.16 -12.49 8.03
CA VAL A 120 11.60 -13.86 8.30
C VAL A 120 12.84 -13.83 9.21
N SER A 121 12.89 -14.66 10.26
CA SER A 121 13.94 -14.56 11.29
C SER A 121 15.36 -14.71 10.73
N SER A 122 15.57 -15.60 9.75
CA SER A 122 16.86 -15.74 9.08
C SER A 122 17.31 -14.46 8.39
N GLU A 123 16.38 -13.76 7.74
CA GLU A 123 16.64 -12.49 7.09
C GLU A 123 16.84 -11.37 8.11
N TYR A 124 16.00 -11.28 9.14
CA TYR A 124 16.14 -10.28 10.20
C TYR A 124 17.52 -10.36 10.86
N ASN A 125 17.95 -11.57 11.23
CA ASN A 125 19.26 -11.80 11.82
C ASN A 125 20.40 -11.39 10.88
N LEU A 126 20.25 -11.66 9.58
CA LEU A 126 21.20 -11.22 8.56
C LEU A 126 21.30 -9.68 8.49
N LEU A 127 20.17 -8.97 8.53
CA LEU A 127 20.13 -7.51 8.50
C LEU A 127 20.78 -6.90 9.75
N VAL A 128 20.45 -7.42 10.93
CA VAL A 128 21.04 -6.97 12.21
C VAL A 128 22.54 -7.22 12.24
N GLN A 129 22.99 -8.41 11.83
CA GLN A 129 24.43 -8.72 11.77
C GLN A 129 25.15 -7.77 10.81
N THR A 130 24.54 -7.45 9.67
CA THR A 130 25.11 -6.52 8.69
C THR A 130 25.30 -5.11 9.25
N LEU A 131 24.38 -4.64 10.09
CA LEU A 131 24.55 -3.36 10.79
C LEU A 131 25.72 -3.41 11.77
N ILE A 132 25.80 -4.48 12.58
CA ILE A 132 26.89 -4.67 13.54
C ILE A 132 28.25 -4.69 12.83
N ASP A 133 28.36 -5.46 11.73
CA ASP A 133 29.59 -5.58 10.94
C ASP A 133 30.00 -4.24 10.29
N SER A 134 29.03 -3.37 10.02
CA SER A 134 29.26 -2.03 9.44
C SER A 134 29.50 -0.95 10.52
N GLY A 135 29.52 -1.30 11.80
CA GLY A 135 29.65 -0.34 12.91
C GLY A 135 28.39 0.50 13.18
N GLU A 136 27.25 0.09 12.65
CA GLU A 136 25.97 0.78 12.79
C GLU A 136 25.21 0.28 14.03
N ASP A 137 24.56 1.20 14.76
CA ASP A 137 23.67 0.82 15.86
C ASP A 137 22.45 0.01 15.36
N SER A 138 22.16 -1.10 16.05
CA SER A 138 21.03 -2.00 15.80
C SER A 138 20.09 -2.14 17.00
N ALA A 139 20.37 -1.45 18.12
CA ALA A 139 19.62 -1.59 19.36
C ALA A 139 18.11 -1.31 19.19
N LEU A 140 17.77 -0.33 18.34
CA LEU A 140 16.38 0.01 18.07
C LEU A 140 15.64 -1.12 17.35
N LEU A 141 16.27 -1.81 16.39
CA LEU A 141 15.67 -2.96 15.72
C LEU A 141 15.40 -4.08 16.73
N VAL A 142 16.39 -4.45 17.54
CA VAL A 142 16.27 -5.49 18.58
C VAL A 142 15.19 -5.14 19.61
N LYS A 143 15.01 -3.85 19.90
CA LYS A 143 13.94 -3.37 20.79
C LYS A 143 12.55 -3.57 20.17
N TRP A 144 12.39 -3.22 18.89
CA TRP A 144 11.09 -3.10 18.23
C TRP A 144 10.63 -4.34 17.46
N TYR A 145 11.53 -5.24 17.10
CA TYR A 145 11.21 -6.49 16.43
C TYR A 145 11.43 -7.66 17.38
N LYS A 146 10.39 -8.46 17.65
CA LYS A 146 10.45 -9.62 18.55
C LYS A 146 10.20 -10.90 17.79
N GLU A 147 11.01 -11.91 18.10
CA GLU A 147 10.89 -13.23 17.47
C GLU A 147 9.58 -13.91 17.86
N ASP A 148 8.86 -14.40 16.86
CA ASP A 148 7.73 -15.29 16.96
C ASP A 148 8.09 -16.63 16.31
N LEU A 149 8.24 -17.64 17.17
CA LEU A 149 8.56 -19.02 16.78
C LEU A 149 7.31 -19.83 16.37
N ASN A 150 6.10 -19.27 16.54
CA ASN A 150 4.87 -19.94 16.14
C ASN A 150 4.61 -19.85 14.63
N ALA A 151 5.22 -18.87 13.95
CA ALA A 151 5.21 -18.78 12.50
C ALA A 151 6.12 -19.85 11.87
N VAL A 152 5.73 -20.35 10.69
CA VAL A 152 6.53 -21.31 9.91
C VAL A 152 6.75 -20.76 8.50
N PRO A 153 7.98 -20.30 8.15
CA PRO A 153 9.18 -20.22 9.00
C PRO A 153 9.04 -19.17 10.12
N PRO A 154 9.88 -19.22 11.17
CA PRO A 154 9.89 -18.20 12.23
C PRO A 154 10.09 -16.79 11.68
N VAL A 155 9.47 -15.82 12.35
CA VAL A 155 9.52 -14.40 11.95
C VAL A 155 9.86 -13.51 13.13
N HIS A 156 10.34 -12.32 12.85
CA HIS A 156 10.40 -11.20 13.78
C HIS A 156 9.26 -10.23 13.48
N VAL A 157 8.45 -9.93 14.50
CA VAL A 157 7.25 -9.10 14.40
C VAL A 157 7.52 -7.72 14.99
N LEU A 158 7.19 -6.67 14.22
CA LEU A 158 7.21 -5.29 14.66
C LEU A 158 6.18 -5.10 15.79
N GLN A 159 6.63 -4.60 16.94
CA GLN A 159 5.78 -4.44 18.10
C GLN A 159 4.83 -3.24 17.96
N PRO A 160 3.63 -3.30 18.57
CA PRO A 160 2.71 -2.17 18.62
C PRO A 160 3.37 -0.93 19.21
N ILE A 161 3.02 0.26 18.69
CA ILE A 161 3.62 1.52 19.14
C ILE A 161 3.38 1.72 20.63
N SER A 162 2.14 1.49 21.08
CA SER A 162 1.71 1.60 22.47
C SER A 162 2.34 0.58 23.42
N ALA A 163 2.88 -0.54 22.91
CA ALA A 163 3.61 -1.51 23.73
C ALA A 163 4.99 -0.96 24.15
N THR A 164 5.54 -0.03 23.38
CA THR A 164 6.89 0.52 23.61
C THR A 164 6.85 1.98 24.10
N ILE A 165 5.85 2.74 23.69
CA ILE A 165 5.67 4.14 24.06
C ILE A 165 4.55 4.25 25.11
N PRO A 166 4.88 4.61 26.37
CA PRO A 166 3.88 4.79 27.41
C PRO A 166 2.84 5.85 27.05
N ASP A 167 1.60 5.61 27.46
CA ASP A 167 0.45 6.51 27.27
C ASP A 167 0.21 6.91 25.81
N TYR A 168 0.73 6.14 24.84
CA TYR A 168 0.64 6.47 23.42
C TYR A 168 -0.82 6.66 22.99
N LYS A 169 -1.71 5.75 23.39
CA LYS A 169 -3.12 5.78 22.98
C LYS A 169 -3.87 7.03 23.44
N SER A 170 -3.53 7.59 24.60
CA SER A 170 -4.17 8.79 25.16
C SER A 170 -3.66 10.11 24.59
N LYS A 171 -2.59 10.10 23.78
CA LYS A 171 -1.99 11.31 23.20
C LYS A 171 -2.79 11.82 21.99
N THR A 172 -2.67 13.11 21.71
CA THR A 172 -3.22 13.70 20.48
C THR A 172 -2.49 13.15 19.24
N PRO A 173 -3.10 13.18 18.04
CA PRO A 173 -2.44 12.73 16.81
C PRO A 173 -1.09 13.43 16.54
N ALA A 174 -0.97 14.71 16.88
CA ALA A 174 0.26 15.47 16.70
C ALA A 174 1.39 14.99 17.65
N GLU A 175 1.05 14.71 18.91
CA GLU A 175 2.01 14.17 19.90
C GLU A 175 2.40 12.74 19.58
N LYS A 176 1.43 11.90 19.20
CA LYS A 176 1.67 10.53 18.71
C LYS A 176 2.70 10.54 17.59
N TRP A 177 2.47 11.36 16.56
CA TRP A 177 3.39 11.47 15.43
C TRP A 177 4.75 12.03 15.84
N LYS A 178 4.81 13.05 16.72
CA LYS A 178 6.07 13.63 17.18
C LYS A 178 6.97 12.62 17.89
N GLU A 179 6.40 11.68 18.64
CA GLU A 179 7.16 10.62 19.33
C GLU A 179 7.48 9.43 18.42
N TRP A 180 6.53 9.04 17.56
CA TRP A 180 6.70 7.89 16.67
C TRP A 180 7.63 8.17 15.49
N GLN A 181 7.51 9.35 14.86
CA GLN A 181 8.24 9.73 13.65
C GLN A 181 9.76 9.50 13.72
N PRO A 182 10.49 9.95 14.77
CA PRO A 182 11.94 9.72 14.82
C PRO A 182 12.28 8.22 14.88
N ILE A 183 11.51 7.43 15.63
CA ILE A 183 11.71 5.98 15.77
C ILE A 183 11.45 5.29 14.43
N TYR A 184 10.31 5.61 13.79
CA TYR A 184 9.96 5.14 12.47
C TYR A 184 11.04 5.45 11.43
N ASN A 185 11.54 6.69 11.41
CA ASN A 185 12.58 7.11 10.49
C ASN A 185 13.88 6.33 10.70
N THR A 186 14.31 6.17 11.96
CA THR A 186 15.53 5.41 12.28
C THR A 186 15.37 3.92 11.92
N LEU A 187 14.26 3.28 12.28
CA LEU A 187 14.00 1.88 11.91
C LEU A 187 14.02 1.70 10.39
N GLY A 188 13.31 2.55 9.66
CA GLY A 188 13.24 2.49 8.20
C GLY A 188 14.59 2.74 7.54
N GLN A 189 15.37 3.70 8.04
CA GLN A 189 16.73 3.96 7.56
C GLN A 189 17.64 2.74 7.77
N LYS A 190 17.62 2.14 8.96
CA LYS A 190 18.45 0.98 9.29
C LYS A 190 18.09 -0.22 8.41
N LEU A 191 16.80 -0.52 8.25
CA LEU A 191 16.34 -1.61 7.37
C LEU A 191 16.73 -1.40 5.90
N ARG A 192 16.56 -0.18 5.37
CA ARG A 192 16.96 0.16 3.99
C ARG A 192 18.48 0.06 3.81
N LEU A 193 19.25 0.57 4.76
CA LEU A 193 20.71 0.49 4.74
C LEU A 193 21.19 -0.97 4.76
N SER A 194 20.74 -1.77 5.73
CA SER A 194 21.17 -3.16 5.87
C SER A 194 20.74 -4.02 4.68
N SER A 195 19.54 -3.80 4.14
CA SER A 195 19.05 -4.54 2.97
C SER A 195 19.82 -4.17 1.70
N GLN A 196 20.18 -2.89 1.53
CA GLN A 196 21.04 -2.44 0.44
C GLN A 196 22.43 -3.10 0.50
N ILE A 197 23.09 -3.08 1.67
CA ILE A 197 24.40 -3.72 1.86
C ILE A 197 24.30 -5.24 1.62
N CYS A 198 23.24 -5.88 2.10
CA CYS A 198 22.99 -7.30 1.87
C CYS A 198 22.79 -7.63 0.38
N PHE A 199 22.06 -6.79 -0.35
CA PHE A 199 21.86 -6.94 -1.79
C PHE A 199 23.17 -6.78 -2.57
N GLU A 200 23.97 -5.76 -2.27
CA GLU A 200 25.29 -5.54 -2.90
C GLU A 200 26.24 -6.71 -2.65
N ASN A 201 26.17 -7.32 -1.46
CA ASN A 201 26.93 -8.51 -1.10
C ASN A 201 26.27 -9.84 -1.54
N LYS A 202 25.22 -9.79 -2.37
CA LYS A 202 24.51 -10.97 -2.92
C LYS A 202 23.91 -11.90 -1.85
N LYS A 203 23.64 -11.38 -0.65
CA LYS A 203 22.96 -12.10 0.44
C LYS A 203 21.44 -11.95 0.38
N LEU A 204 20.94 -10.93 -0.34
CA LEU A 204 19.53 -10.75 -0.70
C LEU A 204 19.38 -10.61 -2.21
N ASN A 205 18.24 -11.06 -2.74
CA ASN A 205 17.84 -10.75 -4.12
C ASN A 205 17.13 -9.39 -4.19
N GLU A 206 16.82 -8.93 -5.41
CA GLU A 206 16.18 -7.62 -5.62
C GLU A 206 14.77 -7.56 -5.02
N GLU A 207 13.99 -8.64 -5.09
CA GLU A 207 12.63 -8.71 -4.54
C GLU A 207 12.62 -8.57 -3.01
N ASP A 208 13.50 -9.32 -2.33
CA ASP A 208 13.66 -9.26 -0.88
C ASP A 208 14.20 -7.92 -0.41
N LYS A 209 15.03 -7.24 -1.20
CA LYS A 209 15.44 -5.87 -0.92
C LYS A 209 14.26 -4.90 -1.08
N LEU A 210 13.53 -4.97 -2.19
CA LEU A 210 12.53 -3.97 -2.58
C LEU A 210 11.41 -3.80 -1.56
N LYS A 211 11.08 -4.83 -0.77
CA LYS A 211 10.05 -4.73 0.28
C LYS A 211 10.34 -3.67 1.35
N TYR A 212 11.60 -3.31 1.58
CA TYR A 212 11.98 -2.23 2.53
C TYR A 212 11.82 -0.82 1.96
N PHE A 213 11.50 -0.73 0.67
CA PHE A 213 11.37 0.51 -0.10
C PHE A 213 9.97 0.68 -0.66
N MET A 214 9.11 -0.33 -0.55
CA MET A 214 7.79 -0.35 -1.18
C MET A 214 6.82 0.59 -0.45
N SER A 215 5.97 1.28 -1.21
CA SER A 215 4.87 2.04 -0.62
C SER A 215 3.61 1.21 -0.47
N VAL A 216 2.69 1.64 0.40
CA VAL A 216 1.36 1.00 0.51
C VAL A 216 0.66 0.96 -0.85
N THR A 217 0.68 2.06 -1.59
CA THR A 217 0.07 2.14 -2.93
C THR A 217 0.74 1.17 -3.92
N GLU A 218 2.06 0.96 -3.83
CA GLU A 218 2.74 -0.04 -4.64
C GLU A 218 2.31 -1.48 -4.28
N GLU A 219 2.21 -1.81 -2.98
CA GLU A 219 1.68 -3.10 -2.52
C GLU A 219 0.25 -3.34 -3.02
N GLU A 220 -0.61 -2.32 -2.92
CA GLU A 220 -1.99 -2.32 -3.40
C GLU A 220 -2.04 -2.58 -4.92
N ILE A 221 -1.21 -1.91 -5.72
CA ILE A 221 -1.16 -2.10 -7.18
C ILE A 221 -0.63 -3.50 -7.52
N ILE A 222 0.37 -4.00 -6.80
CA ILE A 222 0.89 -5.35 -7.01
C ILE A 222 -0.23 -6.38 -6.78
N ALA A 223 -0.97 -6.28 -5.68
CA ALA A 223 -2.04 -7.22 -5.35
C ALA A 223 -3.29 -7.03 -6.23
N GLY A 224 -3.69 -5.79 -6.46
CA GLY A 224 -4.92 -5.41 -7.15
C GLY A 224 -4.86 -5.54 -8.66
N LEU A 225 -3.68 -5.33 -9.24
CA LEU A 225 -3.49 -5.26 -10.69
C LEU A 225 -2.44 -6.23 -11.22
N LEU A 226 -1.21 -6.21 -10.70
CA LEU A 226 -0.10 -6.95 -11.33
C LEU A 226 -0.21 -8.46 -11.11
N LYS A 227 -0.59 -8.89 -9.90
CA LYS A 227 -0.82 -10.29 -9.52
C LYS A 227 -2.22 -10.80 -9.84
N LEU A 228 -3.11 -9.94 -10.36
CA LEU A 228 -4.47 -10.34 -10.74
C LEU A 228 -4.41 -11.42 -11.85
N PRO A 229 -5.09 -12.57 -11.65
CA PRO A 229 -5.21 -13.60 -12.67
C PRO A 229 -6.19 -13.16 -13.77
N GLY A 230 -5.86 -13.43 -15.03
CA GLY A 230 -6.73 -13.11 -16.17
C GLY A 230 -6.53 -11.71 -16.75
N ASN A 231 -7.58 -11.16 -17.38
CA ASN A 231 -7.51 -9.91 -18.12
C ASN A 231 -7.68 -8.69 -17.20
N ALA A 232 -6.55 -8.08 -16.82
CA ALA A 232 -6.54 -6.86 -16.01
C ALA A 232 -7.35 -5.70 -16.61
N SER A 233 -7.45 -5.58 -17.94
CA SER A 233 -8.17 -4.47 -18.60
C SER A 233 -9.69 -4.53 -18.45
N GLU A 234 -10.23 -5.66 -18.00
CA GLU A 234 -11.67 -5.85 -17.71
C GLU A 234 -12.01 -5.61 -16.24
N GLN A 235 -11.06 -5.90 -15.34
CA GLN A 235 -11.28 -5.84 -13.90
C GLN A 235 -10.63 -4.63 -13.22
N CYS A 236 -9.71 -3.95 -13.90
CA CYS A 236 -8.98 -2.82 -13.34
C CYS A 236 -9.11 -1.55 -14.18
N LEU A 237 -9.13 -0.41 -13.50
CA LEU A 237 -8.98 0.91 -14.10
C LEU A 237 -7.75 1.60 -13.53
N CYS A 238 -6.97 2.25 -14.38
CA CYS A 238 -5.79 2.99 -13.98
C CYS A 238 -5.86 4.40 -14.55
N PHE A 239 -5.79 5.38 -13.68
CA PHE A 239 -5.72 6.79 -14.01
C PHE A 239 -4.33 7.31 -13.67
N ILE A 240 -3.71 7.96 -14.64
CA ILE A 240 -2.37 8.55 -14.49
C ILE A 240 -2.49 10.04 -14.80
N ARG A 241 -2.05 10.87 -13.85
CA ARG A 241 -1.85 12.30 -14.04
C ARG A 241 -0.38 12.65 -13.82
N LEU A 242 0.17 13.41 -14.75
CA LEU A 242 1.52 13.96 -14.67
C LEU A 242 1.44 15.48 -14.79
N PHE A 243 2.09 16.18 -13.87
CA PHE A 243 2.37 17.60 -13.89
C PHE A 243 3.76 17.80 -14.49
N GLU A 244 3.89 18.71 -15.45
CA GLU A 244 5.16 19.03 -16.10
C GLU A 244 6.01 20.00 -15.26
N ASP A 245 5.37 20.98 -14.62
CA ASP A 245 6.04 22.10 -13.94
C ASP A 245 5.66 22.22 -12.46
N ILE A 246 6.04 21.24 -11.63
CA ILE A 246 5.87 21.37 -10.17
C ILE A 246 6.92 22.36 -9.63
N ASP A 247 6.49 23.51 -9.13
CA ASP A 247 7.36 24.43 -8.39
C ASP A 247 7.77 23.79 -7.05
N LEU A 248 9.01 23.31 -6.98
CA LEU A 248 9.56 22.63 -5.80
C LEU A 248 9.70 23.56 -4.58
N ASN A 249 9.66 24.88 -4.78
CA ASN A 249 9.69 25.85 -3.69
C ASN A 249 8.30 26.08 -3.08
N ASP A 250 7.24 25.67 -3.78
CA ASP A 250 5.89 25.81 -3.26
C ASP A 250 5.68 24.89 -2.04
N LYS A 251 5.05 25.43 -1.00
CA LYS A 251 4.69 24.72 0.22
C LYS A 251 3.75 23.54 -0.06
N VAL A 252 3.01 23.55 -1.17
CA VAL A 252 2.14 22.44 -1.59
C VAL A 252 2.85 21.34 -2.38
N ALA A 253 4.06 21.56 -2.91
CA ALA A 253 4.76 20.59 -3.75
C ALA A 253 4.88 19.17 -3.15
N PRO A 254 5.17 18.98 -1.84
CA PRO A 254 5.26 17.65 -1.24
C PRO A 254 3.94 16.85 -1.26
N ARG A 255 2.81 17.51 -1.55
CA ARG A 255 1.52 16.83 -1.75
C ARG A 255 1.50 16.01 -3.04
N PHE A 256 2.29 16.38 -4.04
CA PHE A 256 2.23 15.81 -5.40
C PHE A 256 3.48 15.03 -5.79
N ILE A 257 4.62 15.28 -5.14
CA ILE A 257 5.88 14.58 -5.37
C ILE A 257 6.54 14.22 -4.02
N ASP A 258 7.33 13.15 -3.98
CA ASP A 258 8.09 12.78 -2.78
C ASP A 258 9.33 13.67 -2.64
N MET A 259 9.50 14.22 -1.44
CA MET A 259 10.56 15.17 -1.15
C MET A 259 11.19 14.86 0.22
N VAL A 260 12.51 15.04 0.29
CA VAL A 260 13.30 14.88 1.51
C VAL A 260 13.68 16.26 2.04
N GLU A 261 13.52 16.48 3.35
CA GLU A 261 13.98 17.69 4.03
C GLU A 261 15.50 17.60 4.24
N ILE A 262 16.26 18.53 3.65
CA ILE A 262 17.73 18.57 3.71
C ILE A 262 18.26 19.61 4.69
N GLY A 263 17.37 20.43 5.26
CA GLY A 263 17.74 21.45 6.22
C GLY A 263 16.72 22.59 6.25
N LYS A 264 17.18 23.73 6.74
CA LYS A 264 16.42 24.98 6.73
C LYS A 264 17.24 26.08 6.07
N ASP A 265 16.57 26.99 5.39
CA ASP A 265 17.20 28.19 4.85
C ASP A 265 17.44 29.24 5.95
N ASP A 266 18.03 30.37 5.57
CA ASP A 266 18.31 31.50 6.48
C ASP A 266 17.03 32.09 7.11
N LYS A 267 15.86 31.82 6.52
CA LYS A 267 14.54 32.24 7.00
C LYS A 267 13.84 31.16 7.82
N SER A 268 14.53 30.07 8.16
CA SER A 268 13.98 28.89 8.85
C SER A 268 12.89 28.13 8.08
N GLU A 269 12.75 28.37 6.78
CA GLU A 269 11.90 27.58 5.91
C GLU A 269 12.60 26.26 5.54
N LYS A 270 11.82 25.18 5.43
CA LYS A 270 12.36 23.84 5.19
C LYS A 270 12.87 23.74 3.75
N LEU A 271 14.16 23.49 3.60
CA LEU A 271 14.76 23.16 2.31
C LEU A 271 14.47 21.71 1.99
N ARG A 272 13.97 21.46 0.77
CA ARG A 272 13.57 20.15 0.31
C ARG A 272 14.15 19.88 -1.06
N ILE A 273 14.48 18.62 -1.31
CA ILE A 273 14.83 18.11 -2.64
C ILE A 273 13.92 16.93 -2.98
N ILE A 274 13.86 16.57 -4.26
CA ILE A 274 13.12 15.39 -4.71
C ILE A 274 13.76 14.13 -4.10
N ASP A 275 12.91 13.20 -3.67
CA ASP A 275 13.33 11.85 -3.31
C ASP A 275 13.54 11.02 -4.60
N GLU A 276 14.74 11.11 -5.16
CA GLU A 276 15.13 10.42 -6.40
C GLU A 276 14.96 8.89 -6.33
N GLU A 277 15.11 8.30 -5.14
CA GLU A 277 14.92 6.87 -4.95
C GLU A 277 13.44 6.50 -5.10
N ALA A 278 12.56 7.25 -4.43
CA ALA A 278 11.11 7.06 -4.56
C ALA A 278 10.63 7.27 -6.00
N GLN A 279 11.15 8.29 -6.70
CA GLN A 279 10.80 8.56 -8.09
C GLN A 279 11.21 7.42 -9.03
N LYS A 280 12.43 6.88 -8.91
CA LYS A 280 12.88 5.74 -9.73
C LYS A 280 12.03 4.48 -9.51
N ILE A 281 11.65 4.21 -8.27
CA ILE A 281 10.77 3.06 -7.96
C ILE A 281 9.39 3.28 -8.58
N LEU A 282 8.83 4.50 -8.46
CA LEU A 282 7.55 4.87 -9.04
C LEU A 282 7.56 4.78 -10.57
N GLU A 283 8.61 5.26 -11.24
CA GLU A 283 8.76 5.17 -12.69
C GLU A 283 8.75 3.71 -13.16
N LYS A 284 9.54 2.84 -12.52
CA LYS A 284 9.53 1.40 -12.79
C LYS A 284 8.14 0.78 -12.58
N LEU A 285 7.41 1.20 -11.55
CA LEU A 285 6.04 0.73 -11.31
C LEU A 285 5.06 1.22 -12.39
N ARG A 286 4.99 2.53 -12.61
CA ARG A 286 4.00 3.21 -13.46
C ARG A 286 4.26 2.99 -14.94
N ASP A 287 5.48 3.25 -15.38
CA ASP A 287 5.82 3.39 -16.78
C ASP A 287 6.26 2.06 -17.40
N GLU A 288 6.73 1.12 -16.59
CA GLU A 288 7.05 -0.24 -17.03
C GLU A 288 5.98 -1.25 -16.61
N LYS A 289 5.83 -1.53 -15.31
CA LYS A 289 5.01 -2.66 -14.84
C LYS A 289 3.52 -2.46 -15.15
N VAL A 290 2.95 -1.33 -14.75
CA VAL A 290 1.53 -1.01 -14.93
C VAL A 290 1.21 -0.80 -16.42
N ALA A 291 2.05 -0.05 -17.13
CA ALA A 291 1.89 0.16 -18.57
C ALA A 291 1.88 -1.16 -19.37
N ASN A 292 2.73 -2.13 -19.01
CA ASN A 292 2.76 -3.44 -19.67
C ASN A 292 1.55 -4.33 -19.34
N LYS A 293 0.96 -4.17 -18.15
CA LYS A 293 -0.18 -4.98 -17.70
C LYS A 293 -1.52 -4.48 -18.28
N ILE A 294 -1.71 -3.16 -18.40
CA ILE A 294 -2.95 -2.55 -18.94
C ILE A 294 -2.68 -2.09 -20.37
N LYS A 295 -2.99 -2.95 -21.35
CA LYS A 295 -2.66 -2.70 -22.76
C LYS A 295 -3.61 -1.75 -23.50
N ASP A 296 -4.85 -1.54 -23.01
CA ASP A 296 -5.92 -0.96 -23.85
C ASP A 296 -6.73 0.21 -23.25
N LYS A 297 -6.42 0.70 -22.03
CA LYS A 297 -7.24 1.76 -21.38
C LYS A 297 -6.42 2.75 -20.55
N LYS A 298 -5.36 3.34 -21.12
CA LYS A 298 -4.82 4.58 -20.56
C LYS A 298 -5.82 5.70 -20.85
N THR A 299 -6.61 6.08 -19.85
CA THR A 299 -7.25 7.40 -19.86
C THR A 299 -6.25 8.37 -19.24
N SER A 300 -5.39 8.95 -20.07
CA SER A 300 -4.53 10.06 -19.67
C SER A 300 -5.39 11.30 -19.49
N TRP A 301 -5.41 11.86 -18.29
CA TRP A 301 -5.96 13.19 -18.06
C TRP A 301 -4.86 14.21 -18.29
N SER A 302 -4.62 14.58 -19.55
CA SER A 302 -3.86 15.80 -19.86
C SER A 302 -4.84 16.98 -19.83
N LYS A 303 -4.56 17.99 -19.02
CA LYS A 303 -5.08 19.34 -19.24
C LYS A 303 -4.10 20.08 -20.12
#